data_AF-A0A945NVC9-F1
#
_entry.id   AF-A0A945NVC9-F1
#
_cell.length_a   1.000
_cell.length_b   1.000
_cell.length_c   1.000
_cell.angle_alpha   90.00
_cell.angle_beta   90.00
_cell.angle_gamma   90.00
#
_symmetry.space_group_name_H-M   'P 1'
#
loop_
_entity.id
_entity.type
_entity.pdbx_description
1 polymer ?
#
loop_
_entity_poly.entity_id
_entity_poly.type
_entity_poly.pdbx_seq_one_letter_code
_entity_poly.pdbx_strand_id
1 'polypeptide(L)'
;MIAVRSKGQESWWSRSNLRLEANAVNNSSEVPRFRYGKMAGAVADGIHVHPLHSVHYRNTRLLPSVAVGAAAVGRDPSEVDLLIPSIIVPGDTPEERADLLTLARIRIGFYGATKNYAYQFDDLGFDGVSAELNRHLKADDSTALANE
;
A
#
# COMPACT_ATOMS: atom_id res chain seq x y z
N MET A 1 -3.64 10.92 4.16
CA MET A 1 -4.98 11.49 4.39
C MET A 1 -5.83 10.41 5.03
N ILE A 2 -6.39 10.68 6.22
CA ILE A 2 -7.23 9.73 6.98
C ILE A 2 -8.62 10.37 7.05
N ALA A 3 -9.65 9.67 6.57
CA ALA A 3 -11.05 10.06 6.78
C ALA A 3 -11.82 8.82 7.27
N VAL A 4 -12.61 8.99 8.33
CA VAL A 4 -13.44 7.96 8.97
C VAL A 4 -14.89 8.46 8.97
N ARG A 5 -15.86 7.59 8.69
CA ARG A 5 -17.30 7.89 8.78
C ARG A 5 -17.96 7.25 10.00
N SER A 6 -19.07 7.84 10.43
CA SER A 6 -20.07 7.25 11.34
C SER A 6 -21.14 6.48 10.57
N LYS A 7 -21.74 5.46 11.20
CA LYS A 7 -22.85 4.64 10.68
C LYS A 7 -24.03 5.50 10.21
N GLY A 8 -24.69 5.09 9.12
CA GLY A 8 -26.01 5.58 8.70
C GLY A 8 -26.08 6.39 7.41
N GLN A 9 -25.07 6.31 6.54
CA GLN A 9 -25.13 6.98 5.26
C GLN A 9 -24.72 6.02 4.12
N GLU A 10 -25.33 6.20 2.94
CA GLU A 10 -25.12 5.32 1.77
C GLU A 10 -23.64 5.23 1.34
N SER A 11 -23.21 4.03 0.93
CA SER A 11 -21.86 3.77 0.42
C SER A 11 -21.75 4.22 -1.03
N TRP A 12 -20.91 5.22 -1.29
CA TRP A 12 -20.60 5.69 -2.65
C TRP A 12 -19.51 4.86 -3.34
N TRP A 13 -19.01 3.83 -2.63
CA TRP A 13 -18.07 2.81 -3.09
C TRP A 13 -18.84 1.56 -3.50
N SER A 14 -18.69 1.17 -4.76
CA SER A 14 -19.22 -0.05 -5.35
C SER A 14 -18.19 -0.58 -6.32
N ARG A 15 -18.12 -1.92 -6.50
CA ARG A 15 -17.32 -2.58 -7.57
C ARG A 15 -17.58 -2.00 -8.97
N SER A 16 -18.67 -1.25 -9.16
CA SER A 16 -19.07 -0.62 -10.42
C SER A 16 -18.80 0.88 -10.54
N ASN A 17 -18.37 1.61 -9.50
CA ASN A 17 -18.18 3.07 -9.56
C ASN A 17 -16.99 3.54 -8.69
N LEU A 18 -15.93 4.02 -9.34
CA LEU A 18 -14.78 4.69 -8.72
C LEU A 18 -15.02 6.20 -8.67
N ARG A 19 -15.62 6.71 -7.59
CA ARG A 19 -15.59 8.14 -7.26
C ARG A 19 -14.90 8.32 -5.91
N LEU A 20 -13.75 9.00 -5.91
CA LEU A 20 -12.95 9.29 -4.72
C LEU A 20 -13.56 10.49 -3.97
N GLU A 21 -14.64 10.26 -3.23
CA GLU A 21 -15.11 11.18 -2.19
C GLU A 21 -15.15 10.42 -0.85
N ALA A 22 -14.75 11.11 0.22
CA ALA A 22 -14.17 10.63 1.48
C ALA A 22 -14.72 9.33 2.12
N ASN A 23 -13.79 8.52 2.68
CA ASN A 23 -13.87 7.61 3.86
C ASN A 23 -12.84 6.45 3.85
N ALA A 24 -11.86 6.47 2.95
CA ALA A 24 -10.79 5.46 2.92
C ALA A 24 -9.70 5.76 3.96
N VAL A 25 -9.27 4.71 4.68
CA VAL A 25 -8.06 4.76 5.51
C VAL A 25 -6.84 4.49 4.63
N ASN A 26 -5.91 5.44 4.58
CA ASN A 26 -4.59 5.21 3.98
C ASN A 26 -3.68 4.54 5.01
N ASN A 27 -3.13 3.38 4.66
CA ASN A 27 -2.23 2.60 5.51
C ASN A 27 -0.79 2.72 4.99
N SER A 28 -0.04 3.70 5.49
CA SER A 28 1.32 4.03 5.04
C SER A 28 2.35 4.27 6.15
N SER A 29 2.07 3.94 7.42
CA SER A 29 2.99 4.29 8.52
C SER A 29 3.21 3.20 9.57
N GLU A 30 4.46 3.10 10.02
CA GLU A 30 4.96 2.25 11.11
C GLU A 30 4.58 2.76 12.52
N VAL A 31 3.28 2.94 12.78
CA VAL A 31 2.79 3.14 14.15
C VAL A 31 2.35 1.76 14.68
N PRO A 32 2.73 1.34 15.91
CA PRO A 32 3.17 -0.01 16.22
C PRO A 32 2.29 -1.11 15.61
N ARG A 33 2.83 -1.75 14.56
CA ARG A 33 2.38 -2.97 13.87
C ARG A 33 0.85 -3.07 13.68
N PHE A 34 0.40 -2.55 12.54
CA PHE A 34 -0.91 -2.83 11.92
C PHE A 34 -2.15 -2.26 12.62
N ARG A 35 -2.00 -1.28 13.52
CA ARG A 35 -3.16 -0.62 14.14
C ARG A 35 -4.14 -0.06 13.11
N TYR A 36 -3.66 0.42 11.96
CA TYR A 36 -4.52 0.91 10.88
C TYR A 36 -5.38 -0.17 10.24
N GLY A 37 -4.85 -1.38 10.03
CA GLY A 37 -5.64 -2.50 9.52
C GLY A 37 -6.73 -2.92 10.52
N LYS A 38 -6.40 -2.97 11.81
CA LYS A 38 -7.38 -3.27 12.88
C LYS A 38 -8.45 -2.19 12.99
N MET A 39 -8.04 -0.93 12.98
CA MET A 39 -8.98 0.19 13.02
C MET A 39 -9.89 0.17 11.79
N ALA A 40 -9.33 0.02 10.59
CA ALA A 40 -10.11 -0.06 9.36
C ALA A 40 -11.08 -1.25 9.37
N GLY A 41 -10.64 -2.43 9.82
CA GLY A 41 -11.53 -3.58 9.99
C GLY A 41 -12.73 -3.31 10.90
N ALA A 42 -12.54 -2.52 11.96
CA ALA A 42 -13.61 -2.19 12.87
C ALA A 42 -14.58 -1.13 12.29
N VAL A 43 -14.07 -0.08 11.64
CA VAL A 43 -14.89 1.13 11.37
C VAL A 43 -14.98 1.56 9.91
N ALA A 44 -14.16 1.02 9.01
CA ALA A 44 -14.15 1.43 7.62
C ALA A 44 -15.04 0.54 6.74
N ASP A 45 -15.45 1.10 5.60
CA ASP A 45 -16.09 0.38 4.49
C ASP A 45 -15.03 -0.12 3.48
N GLY A 46 -13.85 0.49 3.46
CA GLY A 46 -12.77 0.07 2.58
C GLY A 46 -11.42 0.71 2.88
N ILE A 47 -10.37 0.14 2.28
CA ILE A 47 -8.97 0.53 2.45
C ILE A 47 -8.35 0.87 1.10
N HIS A 48 -7.74 2.05 1.01
CA HIS A 48 -6.86 2.40 -0.10
C HIS A 48 -5.45 1.90 0.24
N VAL A 49 -5.05 0.80 -0.37
CA VAL A 49 -3.76 0.17 -0.12
C VAL A 49 -2.65 0.99 -0.78
N HIS A 50 -1.54 1.20 -0.10
CA HIS A 50 -0.43 1.94 -0.69
C HIS A 50 0.12 1.23 -1.95
N PRO A 51 0.50 1.94 -3.03
CA PRO A 51 1.01 1.32 -4.25
C PRO A 51 2.27 0.47 -4.06
N LEU A 52 3.12 0.81 -3.07
CA LEU A 52 4.21 -0.05 -2.63
C LEU A 52 3.65 -1.14 -1.68
N HIS A 53 3.18 -2.22 -2.26
CA HIS A 53 2.71 -3.41 -1.55
C HIS A 53 3.09 -4.69 -2.30
N SER A 54 2.94 -5.83 -1.63
CA SER A 54 3.11 -7.15 -2.22
C SER A 54 1.92 -8.05 -1.90
N VAL A 55 1.77 -9.13 -2.67
CA VAL A 55 0.79 -10.18 -2.35
C VAL A 55 1.10 -10.80 -0.99
N HIS A 56 2.39 -10.94 -0.66
CA HIS A 56 2.84 -11.39 0.67
C HIS A 56 2.26 -10.49 1.76
N TYR A 57 2.55 -9.18 1.71
CA TYR A 57 2.03 -8.19 2.66
C TYR A 57 0.51 -8.26 2.81
N ARG A 58 -0.22 -8.36 1.69
CA ARG A 58 -1.68 -8.46 1.71
C ARG A 58 -2.14 -9.64 2.56
N ASN A 59 -1.56 -10.81 2.31
CA ASN A 59 -2.01 -12.07 2.88
C ASN A 59 -1.49 -12.29 4.31
N THR A 60 -0.27 -11.83 4.64
CA THR A 60 0.37 -12.09 5.93
C THR A 60 0.19 -10.97 6.94
N ARG A 61 -0.15 -9.75 6.49
CA ARG A 61 -0.24 -8.56 7.34
C ARG A 61 -1.58 -7.84 7.24
N LEU A 62 -1.98 -7.40 6.04
CA LEU A 62 -3.17 -6.57 5.86
C LEU A 62 -4.47 -7.31 6.21
N LEU A 63 -4.77 -8.40 5.50
CA LEU A 63 -6.01 -9.15 5.70
C LEU A 63 -6.15 -9.70 7.13
N PRO A 64 -5.12 -10.30 7.75
CA PRO A 64 -5.20 -10.71 9.15
C PRO A 64 -5.48 -9.55 10.10
N SER A 65 -4.87 -8.39 9.85
CA SER A 65 -5.11 -7.21 10.69
C SER A 65 -6.54 -6.68 10.56
N VAL A 66 -7.12 -6.70 9.36
CA VAL A 66 -8.52 -6.31 9.12
C VAL A 66 -9.46 -7.28 9.82
N ALA A 67 -9.20 -8.59 9.71
CA ALA A 67 -9.98 -9.62 10.39
C ALA A 67 -10.04 -9.43 11.92
N VAL A 68 -8.90 -9.11 12.54
CA VAL A 68 -8.85 -8.79 13.99
C VAL A 68 -9.72 -7.58 14.33
N GLY A 69 -9.69 -6.54 13.49
CA GLY A 69 -10.50 -5.34 13.65
C GLY A 69 -12.00 -5.58 13.55
N ALA A 70 -12.41 -6.28 12.49
CA ALA A 70 -13.82 -6.59 12.22
C ALA A 70 -14.42 -7.50 13.31
N ALA A 71 -13.66 -8.52 13.73
CA ALA A 71 -14.08 -9.43 14.81
C ALA A 71 -14.33 -8.70 16.14
N ALA A 72 -13.54 -7.66 16.46
CA ALA A 72 -13.68 -6.90 17.70
C ALA A 72 -15.02 -6.14 17.81
N VAL A 73 -15.74 -5.96 16.69
CA VAL A 73 -17.04 -5.28 16.63
C VAL A 73 -18.15 -6.15 16.03
N GLY A 74 -17.90 -7.45 15.86
CA GLY A 74 -18.88 -8.42 15.34
C GLY A 74 -19.25 -8.23 13.87
N ARG A 75 -18.32 -7.74 13.04
CA ARG A 75 -18.50 -7.56 11.58
C ARG A 75 -17.78 -8.65 10.79
N ASP A 76 -18.25 -8.94 9.58
CA ASP A 76 -17.55 -9.82 8.65
C ASP A 76 -16.41 -9.01 7.96
N PRO A 77 -15.14 -9.44 8.03
CA PRO A 77 -14.05 -8.71 7.40
C PRO A 77 -14.14 -8.61 5.88
N SER A 78 -14.96 -9.45 5.22
CA SER A 78 -15.22 -9.35 3.78
C SER A 78 -16.10 -8.15 3.40
N GLU A 79 -16.71 -7.47 4.37
CA GLU A 79 -17.43 -6.20 4.18
C GLU A 79 -16.47 -5.00 4.00
N VAL A 80 -15.16 -5.21 4.15
CA VAL A 80 -14.14 -4.16 3.96
C VAL A 80 -13.51 -4.30 2.58
N ASP A 81 -13.86 -3.41 1.65
CA ASP A 81 -13.33 -3.42 0.30
C ASP A 81 -11.85 -2.99 0.25
N LEU A 82 -11.08 -3.57 -0.67
CA LEU A 82 -9.70 -3.17 -0.93
C LEU A 82 -9.57 -2.49 -2.29
N LEU A 83 -9.19 -1.21 -2.30
CA LEU A 83 -8.69 -0.55 -3.50
C LEU A 83 -7.17 -0.70 -3.55
N ILE A 84 -6.68 -1.45 -4.55
CA ILE A 84 -5.28 -1.84 -4.68
C ILE A 84 -4.66 -1.15 -5.90
N PRO A 85 -4.22 0.12 -5.78
CA PRO A 85 -3.42 0.74 -6.82
C PRO A 85 -2.10 -0.03 -6.98
N SER A 86 -1.68 -0.26 -8.21
CA SER A 86 -0.43 -0.96 -8.52
C SER A 86 0.45 -0.11 -9.41
N ILE A 87 1.76 -0.19 -9.21
CA ILE A 87 2.72 0.39 -10.14
C ILE A 87 2.78 -0.55 -11.34
N ILE A 88 2.35 -0.07 -12.50
CA ILE A 88 2.25 -0.85 -13.75
C ILE A 88 3.10 -0.22 -14.85
N VAL A 89 3.66 -1.07 -15.71
CA VAL A 89 4.49 -0.71 -16.87
C VAL A 89 3.79 -1.23 -18.13
N PRO A 90 2.76 -0.53 -18.64
CA PRO A 90 2.03 -0.96 -19.83
C PRO A 90 2.87 -0.81 -21.10
N GLY A 91 2.60 -1.64 -22.10
CA GLY A 91 3.26 -1.63 -23.41
C GLY A 91 3.36 -3.05 -23.97
N ASP A 92 3.23 -3.16 -25.28
CA ASP A 92 3.22 -4.45 -25.99
C ASP A 92 4.64 -4.91 -26.32
N THR A 93 5.59 -3.98 -26.42
CA THR A 93 7.00 -4.25 -26.73
C THR A 93 7.94 -3.88 -25.57
N PRO A 94 9.12 -4.50 -25.45
CA PRO A 94 10.14 -4.06 -24.48
C PRO A 94 10.55 -2.60 -24.67
N GLU A 95 10.61 -2.13 -25.91
CA GLU A 95 11.00 -0.76 -26.28
C GLU A 95 10.00 0.26 -25.75
N GLU A 96 8.70 0.01 -25.90
CA GLU A 96 7.63 0.85 -25.31
C GLU A 96 7.70 0.91 -23.79
N ARG A 97 8.19 -0.17 -23.15
CA ARG A 97 8.23 -0.31 -21.70
C ARG A 97 9.49 0.25 -21.05
N ALA A 98 10.56 0.51 -21.82
CA ALA A 98 11.87 0.83 -21.27
C ALA A 98 11.87 2.06 -20.34
N ASP A 99 11.28 3.16 -20.79
CA ASP A 99 11.21 4.41 -20.00
C ASP A 99 10.28 4.26 -18.79
N LEU A 100 9.13 3.60 -19.00
CA LEU A 100 8.15 3.35 -17.94
C LEU A 100 8.70 2.41 -16.87
N LEU A 101 9.52 1.43 -17.25
CA LEU A 101 10.21 0.54 -16.32
C LEU A 101 11.19 1.33 -15.45
N THR A 102 11.98 2.24 -16.06
CA THR A 102 12.88 3.11 -15.31
C THR A 102 12.11 3.97 -14.31
N LEU A 103 11.00 4.60 -14.73
CA LEU A 103 10.15 5.38 -13.83
C LEU A 103 9.53 4.54 -12.71
N ALA A 104 9.12 3.30 -12.99
CA ALA A 104 8.61 2.39 -11.98
C ALA A 104 9.68 2.03 -10.94
N ARG A 105 10.92 1.73 -11.37
CA ARG A 105 12.05 1.44 -10.48
C ARG A 105 12.38 2.65 -9.60
N ILE A 106 12.43 3.85 -10.16
CA ILE A 106 12.64 5.10 -9.38
C ILE A 106 11.54 5.27 -8.31
N ARG A 107 10.27 5.04 -8.66
CA ARG A 107 9.15 5.17 -7.69
C ARG A 107 9.26 4.13 -6.58
N ILE A 108 9.56 2.88 -6.93
CA ILE A 108 9.77 1.80 -5.94
C ILE A 108 10.95 2.15 -5.04
N GLY A 109 12.07 2.59 -5.62
CA GLY A 109 13.26 3.01 -4.89
C GLY A 109 12.98 4.18 -3.94
N PHE A 110 12.28 5.20 -4.41
CA PHE A 110 11.89 6.37 -3.60
C PHE A 110 11.04 5.98 -2.38
N TYR A 111 10.00 5.17 -2.55
CA TYR A 111 9.19 4.72 -1.41
C TYR A 111 10.00 3.78 -0.51
N GLY A 112 10.75 2.85 -1.11
CA GLY A 112 11.55 1.86 -0.38
C GLY A 112 12.73 2.45 0.40
N ALA A 113 13.20 3.63 0.02
CA ALA A 113 14.19 4.41 0.76
C ALA A 113 13.67 4.95 2.10
N THR A 114 12.36 4.94 2.34
CA THR A 114 11.79 5.40 3.62
C THR A 114 11.68 4.24 4.60
N LYS A 115 12.07 4.47 5.86
CA LYS A 115 12.09 3.44 6.91
C LYS A 115 10.74 2.73 7.07
N ASN A 116 9.64 3.45 6.85
CA ASN A 116 8.29 2.94 7.00
C ASN A 116 7.94 1.78 6.06
N TYR A 117 8.70 1.54 4.99
CA TYR A 117 8.45 0.45 4.05
C TYR A 117 9.54 -0.62 4.05
N ALA A 118 10.52 -0.55 4.95
CA ALA A 118 11.63 -1.52 5.00
C ALA A 118 11.13 -2.97 5.10
N TYR A 119 10.10 -3.18 5.93
CA TYR A 119 9.49 -4.49 6.10
C TYR A 119 8.95 -5.13 4.80
N GLN A 120 8.65 -4.34 3.76
CA GLN A 120 8.20 -4.89 2.48
C GLN A 120 9.31 -5.60 1.72
N PHE A 121 10.56 -5.14 1.88
CA PHE A 121 11.73 -5.77 1.29
C PHE A 121 12.19 -6.95 2.15
N ASP A 122 12.26 -6.74 3.47
CA ASP A 122 12.66 -7.78 4.43
C ASP A 122 11.75 -9.03 4.33
N ASP A 123 10.42 -8.84 4.28
CA ASP A 123 9.45 -9.95 4.13
C ASP A 123 9.63 -10.77 2.85
N LEU A 124 10.23 -10.16 1.83
CA LEU A 124 10.49 -10.77 0.53
C LEU A 124 11.92 -11.31 0.42
N GLY A 125 12.73 -11.21 1.48
CA GLY A 125 14.11 -11.68 1.53
C GLY A 125 15.15 -10.70 0.96
N PHE A 126 14.79 -9.44 0.81
CA PHE A 126 15.67 -8.36 0.33
C PHE A 126 16.20 -7.52 1.49
N ASP A 127 16.69 -8.18 2.54
CA ASP A 127 17.20 -7.52 3.75
C ASP A 127 18.27 -6.48 3.39
N GLY A 128 18.16 -5.28 3.97
CA GLY A 128 19.13 -4.21 3.77
C GLY A 128 18.93 -3.34 2.53
N VAL A 129 18.10 -3.75 1.57
CA VAL A 129 17.81 -2.96 0.35
C VAL A 129 17.25 -1.57 0.69
N SER A 130 16.34 -1.46 1.65
CA SER A 130 15.82 -0.14 2.07
C SER A 130 16.89 0.79 2.64
N ALA A 131 17.91 0.26 3.30
CA ALA A 131 19.02 1.07 3.78
C ALA A 131 19.85 1.60 2.61
N GLU A 132 20.04 0.78 1.57
CA GLU A 132 20.75 1.17 0.36
C GLU A 132 19.99 2.20 -0.47
N LEU A 133 18.71 1.96 -0.72
CA LEU A 133 17.83 2.94 -1.35
C LEU A 133 17.82 4.28 -0.60
N ASN A 134 17.89 4.25 0.75
CA ASN A 134 18.01 5.48 1.54
C ASN A 134 19.33 6.23 1.30
N ARG A 135 20.44 5.51 1.06
CA ARG A 135 21.72 6.11 0.70
C ARG A 135 21.64 6.79 -0.67
N HIS A 136 21.11 6.10 -1.68
CA HIS A 136 20.94 6.66 -3.02
C HIS A 136 20.02 7.87 -3.04
N LEU A 137 18.90 7.82 -2.31
CA LEU A 137 17.97 8.95 -2.18
C LEU A 137 18.63 10.18 -1.54
N LYS A 138 19.45 10.00 -0.50
CA LYS A 138 20.18 11.11 0.14
C LYS A 138 21.26 11.71 -0.75
N ALA A 139 21.80 10.93 -1.68
CA ALA A 139 22.78 11.37 -2.67
C ALA A 139 22.13 12.05 -3.88
N ASP A 140 20.79 12.14 -3.95
CA ASP A 140 20.03 12.60 -5.12
C ASP A 140 20.35 11.78 -6.41
N ASP A 141 20.74 10.51 -6.23
CA ASP A 141 21.11 9.62 -7.32
C ASP A 141 19.91 8.80 -7.78
N SER A 142 19.11 9.40 -8.66
CA SER A 142 17.95 8.74 -9.28
C SER A 142 18.34 7.53 -10.15
N THR A 143 19.57 7.49 -10.68
CA THR A 143 20.04 6.37 -11.49
C THR A 143 20.38 5.18 -10.61
N ALA A 144 21.04 5.39 -9.47
CA ALA A 144 21.30 4.34 -8.49
C ALA A 144 20.00 3.85 -7.84
N LEU A 145 19.07 4.76 -7.50
CA LEU A 145 17.71 4.39 -7.04
C LEU A 145 16.97 3.49 -8.03
N ALA A 146 17.16 3.72 -9.33
CA ALA A 146 16.53 2.90 -10.35
C ALA A 146 17.21 1.53 -10.50
N ASN A 147 18.44 1.34 -10.03
CA ASN A 147 19.25 0.17 -10.37
C ASN A 147 19.58 -0.76 -9.20
N GLU A 148 19.33 -0.31 -7.97
CA GLU A 148 19.34 -1.15 -6.76
C GLU A 148 18.26 -2.25 -6.80
#